data_AF-A0A0J6FWB0-F1
#
_entry.id   AF-A0A0J6FWB0-F1
#
_cell.length_a   1.000
_cell.length_b   1.000
_cell.length_c   1.000
_cell.angle_alpha   90.00
_cell.angle_beta   90.00
_cell.angle_gamma   90.00
#
_symmetry.space_group_name_H-M   'P 1'
#
loop_
_entity.id
_entity.type
_entity.pdbx_description
1 polymer ?
#
loop_
_entity_poly.entity_id
_entity_poly.type
_entity_poly.pdbx_seq_one_letter_code
_entity_poly.pdbx_strand_id
1 'polypeptide(L)'
;MRAVFIGGVVDNSEVDLDGSQPPLHYPENTGTGRPRYRLHQRGARDDGSVVYAVYAAPELGDTEVERVFNERGYARRFGVEPAPVEH
;
A
#
# COMPACT_ATOMS: atom_id res chain seq x y z
N MET A 1 1.34 6.84 9.17
CA MET A 1 2.01 6.47 7.90
C MET A 1 1.11 6.80 6.72
N ARG A 2 1.59 6.80 5.46
CA ARG A 2 0.75 7.13 4.28
C ARG A 2 0.32 5.89 3.50
N ALA A 3 -0.97 5.72 3.23
CA ALA A 3 -1.46 4.71 2.28
C ALA A 3 -1.76 5.33 0.92
N VAL A 4 -1.38 4.59 -0.12
CA VAL A 4 -1.70 4.87 -1.52
C VAL A 4 -2.57 3.73 -2.03
N PHE A 5 -3.66 4.07 -2.70
CA PHE A 5 -4.56 3.09 -3.33
C PHE A 5 -4.45 3.13 -4.85
N ILE A 6 -4.40 1.93 -5.45
CA ILE A 6 -4.31 1.73 -6.90
C ILE A 6 -5.47 0.83 -7.35
N GLY A 7 -6.24 1.32 -8.32
CA GLY A 7 -7.46 0.69 -8.79
C GLY A 7 -8.61 0.81 -7.79
N GLY A 8 -9.79 0.31 -8.18
CA GLY A 8 -10.97 0.28 -7.32
C GLY A 8 -11.68 1.63 -7.15
N VAL A 9 -12.49 1.73 -6.09
CA VAL A 9 -13.43 2.85 -5.84
C VAL A 9 -12.75 4.11 -5.31
N VAL A 10 -11.58 3.93 -4.68
CA VAL A 10 -10.75 4.96 -4.06
C VAL A 10 -9.42 4.88 -4.79
N ASP A 11 -9.42 5.16 -6.09
CA ASP A 11 -8.20 5.17 -6.91
C ASP A 11 -7.46 6.50 -6.73
N ASN A 12 -6.13 6.47 -6.74
CA ASN A 12 -5.27 7.67 -6.68
C ASN A 12 -5.41 8.53 -5.43
N SER A 13 -5.98 7.97 -4.36
CA SER A 13 -6.15 8.69 -3.10
C SER A 13 -5.04 8.33 -2.12
N GLU A 14 -4.57 9.37 -1.43
CA GLU A 14 -3.56 9.27 -0.37
C GLU A 14 -4.27 9.45 0.98
N VAL A 15 -4.25 8.42 1.83
CA VAL A 15 -4.86 8.51 3.17
C VAL A 15 -3.80 8.39 4.25
N ASP A 16 -3.98 9.15 5.33
CA ASP A 16 -3.22 8.91 6.54
C ASP A 16 -3.74 7.63 7.20
N LEU A 17 -2.81 6.71 7.48
CA LEU A 17 -3.05 5.52 8.29
C LEU A 17 -2.46 5.74 9.66
N ASP A 18 -3.26 5.46 10.66
CA ASP A 18 -2.83 5.36 12.05
C ASP A 18 -2.13 4.02 12.31
N GLY A 19 -1.18 4.01 13.24
CA GLY A 19 -0.40 2.83 13.62
C GLY A 19 1.01 2.78 13.03
N SER A 20 1.76 1.77 13.50
CA SER A 20 3.17 1.56 13.15
C SER A 20 3.38 0.54 12.03
N GLN A 21 2.37 -0.27 11.73
CA GLN A 21 2.39 -1.31 10.70
C GLN A 21 1.11 -1.24 9.87
N PRO A 22 1.20 -1.30 8.54
CA PRO A 22 0.03 -1.32 7.69
C PRO A 22 -0.70 -2.67 7.81
N PRO A 23 -2.03 -2.71 7.95
CA PRO A 23 -2.76 -3.96 7.91
C PRO A 23 -2.65 -4.61 6.52
N LEU A 24 -2.70 -5.95 6.45
CA LEU A 24 -2.64 -6.68 5.17
C LEU A 24 -3.82 -6.37 4.24
N HIS A 25 -4.93 -5.89 4.81
CA HIS A 25 -6.15 -5.55 4.09
C HIS A 25 -6.65 -4.17 4.50
N TYR A 26 -7.22 -3.45 3.53
CA TYR A 26 -7.88 -2.17 3.79
C TYR A 26 -9.32 -2.14 3.25
N PRO A 27 -10.30 -1.65 4.03
CA PRO A 27 -10.20 -1.40 5.47
C PRO A 27 -9.77 -2.66 6.24
N GLU A 28 -9.16 -2.48 7.41
CA GLU A 28 -8.81 -3.60 8.29
C GLU A 28 -10.09 -4.40 8.59
N ASN A 29 -10.01 -5.73 8.49
CA ASN A 29 -11.18 -6.60 8.49
C ASN A 29 -11.99 -6.47 9.79
N THR A 30 -13.09 -5.71 9.77
CA THR A 30 -14.02 -5.56 10.93
C THR A 30 -15.14 -6.61 10.95
N GLY A 31 -15.11 -7.61 10.06
CA GLY A 31 -16.04 -8.75 10.02
C GLY A 31 -16.66 -9.03 8.64
N THR A 32 -16.75 -10.31 8.26
CA THR A 32 -17.36 -11.02 7.09
C THR A 32 -17.28 -10.41 5.67
N GLY A 33 -16.86 -9.16 5.50
CA GLY A 33 -16.70 -8.51 4.21
C GLY A 33 -15.44 -8.97 3.48
N ARG A 34 -15.50 -9.00 2.15
CA ARG A 34 -14.29 -9.17 1.32
C ARG A 34 -13.44 -7.90 1.44
N PRO A 35 -12.11 -8.02 1.63
CA PRO A 35 -11.24 -6.86 1.68
C PRO A 35 -11.31 -6.10 0.36
N ARG A 36 -11.45 -4.77 0.44
CA ARG A 36 -11.54 -3.92 -0.75
C ARG A 36 -10.19 -3.67 -1.40
N TYR A 37 -9.14 -3.73 -0.60
CA TYR A 37 -7.76 -3.62 -1.05
C TYR A 37 -6.86 -4.56 -0.27
N ARG A 38 -5.79 -5.02 -0.94
CA ARG A 38 -4.72 -5.82 -0.34
C ARG A 38 -3.44 -5.03 -0.32
N LEU A 39 -2.62 -5.23 0.71
CA LEU A 39 -1.29 -4.64 0.80
C LEU A 39 -0.36 -5.36 -0.18
N HIS A 40 0.31 -4.62 -1.06
CA HIS A 40 1.30 -5.17 -2.00
C HIS A 40 2.73 -4.78 -1.65
N GLN A 41 2.90 -3.61 -1.04
CA GLN A 41 4.23 -3.07 -0.78
C GLN A 41 4.19 -2.14 0.42
N ARG A 42 5.30 -2.07 1.14
CA ARG A 42 5.52 -1.03 2.16
C ARG A 42 6.93 -0.47 2.03
N GLY A 43 7.09 0.80 2.38
CA GLY A 43 8.40 1.42 2.54
C GLY A 43 8.68 1.64 4.02
N ALA A 44 9.81 1.13 4.49
CA ALA A 44 10.31 1.36 5.84
C ALA A 44 11.65 2.09 5.79
N ARG A 45 11.91 2.91 6.80
CA ARG A 45 13.24 3.47 7.04
C ARG A 45 14.15 2.44 7.70
N ASP A 46 15.45 2.74 7.76
CA ASP A 46 16.46 1.91 8.41
C ASP A 46 16.18 1.65 9.90
N ASP A 47 15.44 2.56 10.56
CA ASP A 47 14.98 2.42 11.94
C ASP A 47 13.75 1.50 12.11
N GLY A 48 13.27 0.90 11.01
CA GLY A 48 12.09 0.03 10.96
C GLY A 48 10.75 0.77 10.92
N SER A 49 10.73 2.10 10.92
CA SER A 49 9.49 2.88 10.83
C SER A 49 8.89 2.82 9.43
N VAL A 50 7.64 2.34 9.33
CA VAL A 50 6.94 2.28 8.04
C VAL A 50 6.40 3.66 7.69
N VAL A 51 6.85 4.20 6.56
CA VAL A 51 6.48 5.55 6.10
C VAL A 51 5.33 5.53 5.11
N TYR A 52 5.24 4.49 4.27
CA TYR A 52 4.14 4.31 3.34
C TYR A 52 3.74 2.84 3.14
N ALA A 53 2.52 2.66 2.63
CA ALA A 53 1.96 1.38 2.21
C ALA A 53 1.22 1.54 0.87
N VAL A 54 1.33 0.55 0.01
CA VAL A 54 0.65 0.48 -1.29
C VAL A 54 -0.41 -0.59 -1.23
N TYR A 55 -1.65 -0.16 -1.45
CA TYR A 55 -2.83 -1.00 -1.50
C TYR A 55 -3.37 -1.06 -2.92
N ALA A 56 -3.76 -2.25 -3.36
CA ALA A 56 -4.39 -2.41 -4.67
C ALA A 56 -5.68 -3.20 -4.59
N ALA A 57 -6.57 -2.92 -5.54
CA ALA A 57 -7.82 -3.64 -5.69
C ALA A 57 -7.55 -5.14 -5.92
N PRO A 58 -8.35 -6.07 -5.38
CA PRO A 58 -8.10 -7.51 -5.47
C PRO A 58 -7.98 -8.03 -6.90
N GLU A 59 -8.63 -7.38 -7.87
CA GLU A 59 -8.56 -7.70 -9.29
C GLU A 59 -7.25 -7.28 -9.97
N LEU A 60 -6.43 -6.45 -9.33
CA LEU A 60 -5.18 -5.95 -9.89
C LEU A 60 -4.02 -6.92 -9.58
N GLY A 61 -3.23 -7.26 -10.59
CA GLY A 61 -2.06 -8.12 -10.45
C GLY A 61 -0.82 -7.35 -10.00
N ASP A 62 0.13 -8.05 -9.36
CA ASP A 62 1.35 -7.45 -8.80
C ASP A 62 2.17 -6.63 -9.81
N THR A 63 2.30 -7.12 -11.05
CA THR A 63 3.04 -6.42 -12.13
C THR A 63 2.42 -5.07 -12.49
N GLU A 64 1.09 -4.98 -12.47
CA GLU A 64 0.37 -3.73 -12.77
C GLU A 64 0.56 -2.72 -11.63
N VAL A 65 0.47 -3.20 -10.39
CA VAL A 65 0.72 -2.40 -9.17
C VAL A 65 2.14 -1.85 -9.17
N GLU A 66 3.13 -2.70 -9.46
CA GLU A 66 4.53 -2.33 -9.51
C GLU A 66 4.79 -1.28 -10.61
N ARG A 67 4.18 -1.44 -11.79
CA ARG A 67 4.31 -0.46 -12.88
C ARG A 67 3.78 0.91 -12.45
N VAL A 68 2.55 0.98 -11.93
CA VAL A 68 1.92 2.23 -11.48
C VAL A 68 2.72 2.87 -10.35
N PHE A 69 3.23 2.06 -9.42
CA PHE A 69 4.07 2.53 -8.33
C PHE A 69 5.38 3.17 -8.84
N ASN A 70 6.08 2.48 -9.74
CA ASN A 70 7.34 2.93 -10.32
C ASN A 70 7.16 4.21 -11.16
N GLU A 71 6.11 4.27 -11.98
CA GLU A 71 5.76 5.47 -12.76
C GLU A 71 5.55 6.71 -11.86
N ARG A 72 5.00 6.51 -10.65
CA ARG A 72 4.70 7.60 -9.70
C ARG A 72 5.86 7.95 -8.78
N GLY A 73 6.88 7.09 -8.68
CA GLY A 73 8.09 7.37 -7.92
C GLY A 73 7.86 7.54 -6.41
N TYR A 74 6.89 6.84 -5.81
CA TYR A 74 6.60 7.00 -4.39
C TYR A 74 7.78 6.63 -3.48
N ALA A 75 8.57 5.61 -3.82
CA ALA A 75 9.83 5.30 -3.10
C ALA A 75 10.76 6.52 -3.03
N ARG A 76 10.95 7.21 -4.16
CA ARG A 76 11.75 8.44 -4.23
C ARG A 76 11.13 9.59 -3.44
N ARG A 77 9.79 9.72 -3.49
CA ARG A 77 9.06 10.76 -2.75
C ARG A 77 9.20 10.61 -1.24
N PHE A 78 9.21 9.37 -0.74
CA PHE A 78 9.36 9.08 0.69
C PHE A 78 10.81 8.83 1.13
N GLY A 79 11.75 8.79 0.19
CA GLY A 79 13.18 8.63 0.47
C GLY A 79 13.54 7.28 1.09
N VAL A 80 12.82 6.21 0.73
CA VAL A 80 13.04 4.86 1.27
C VAL A 80 13.03 3.81 0.15
N GLU A 81 13.74 2.71 0.37
CA GLU A 81 13.68 1.57 -0.54
C GLU A 81 12.35 0.81 -0.40
N PRO A 82 11.71 0.43 -1.51
CA PRO A 82 10.49 -0.35 -1.49
C PRO A 82 10.76 -1.81 -1.07
N ALA A 83 9.96 -2.33 -0.14
CA ALA A 83 9.96 -3.76 0.20
C ALA A 83 8.63 -4.39 -0.24
N PRO A 84 8.65 -5.40 -1.14
CA PRO A 84 7.45 -6.14 -1.50
C PRO A 84 6.91 -6.90 -0.29
N VAL A 85 5.59 -7.12 -0.27
CA VAL A 85 4.93 -7.95 0.74
C VAL A 85 4.60 -9.29 0.09
N GLU A 86 5.06 -10.39 0.69
CA GLU A 86 4.67 -11.74 0.26
C GLU A 86 3.20 -11.98 0.63
N HIS A 87 2.40 -12.46 -0.34
CA HIS A 87 0.97 -12.76 -0.19
C HIS A 87 0.71 -14.20 0.24
#